data_AF-A0A4Y2RYK2-F1
#
_entry.id   AF-A0A4Y2RYK2-F1
#
_cell.length_a   1.000
_cell.length_b   1.000
_cell.length_c   1.000
_cell.angle_alpha   90.00
_cell.angle_beta   90.00
_cell.angle_gamma   90.00
#
_symmetry.space_group_name_H-M   'P 1'
#
loop_
_entity.id
_entity.type
_entity.pdbx_description
1 polymer ?
#
loop_
_entity_poly.entity_id
_entity_poly.type
_entity_poly.pdbx_seq_one_letter_code
_entity_poly.pdbx_strand_id
1 'polypeptide(L)'
;MQHLLQSTIEELSTATEIQLRKQSKRDSAALIKELSAAFPNRGTTIKKARMSFLQKPATLSPEQTLVLMVYNGLSTSQYQRIREKAENLNCKMYPLYHKVKEAKQLCYPHSISLTETSAEITLRTLVDHNVSRICHIEFYY
;
A
#
# COMPACT_ATOMS: atom_id res chain seq x y z
N MET A 1 25.72 37.37 17.21
CA MET A 1 24.51 36.57 17.47
C MET A 1 23.29 37.38 17.92
N GLN A 2 23.43 38.62 18.43
CA GLN A 2 22.28 39.44 18.84
C GLN A 2 21.38 39.91 17.69
N HIS A 3 21.92 40.21 16.50
CA HIS A 3 21.11 40.70 15.36
C HIS A 3 20.09 39.68 14.82
N LEU A 4 20.35 38.38 14.95
CA LEU A 4 19.43 37.33 14.48
C LEU A 4 18.17 37.22 15.34
N LEU A 5 18.21 37.69 16.60
CA LEU A 5 17.09 37.64 17.53
C LEU A 5 16.13 38.83 17.37
N GLN A 6 16.53 39.87 16.63
CA GLN A 6 15.74 41.08 16.41
C GLN A 6 15.04 41.11 15.02
N SER A 7 15.43 40.23 14.09
CA SER A 7 14.90 40.23 12.73
C SER A 7 13.47 39.71 12.66
N THR A 8 12.67 40.35 11.82
CA THR A 8 11.30 39.91 11.54
C THR A 8 11.30 38.62 10.71
N ILE A 9 10.21 37.86 10.78
CA ILE A 9 10.05 36.60 10.01
C ILE A 9 10.14 36.87 8.50
N GLU A 10 9.66 38.04 8.04
CA GLU A 10 9.69 38.45 6.65
C GLU A 10 11.11 38.71 6.16
N GLU A 11 11.93 39.42 6.93
CA GLU A 11 13.36 39.65 6.64
C GLU A 11 14.15 38.34 6.63
N LEU A 12 13.86 37.44 7.56
CA LEU A 12 14.48 36.12 7.60
C LEU A 12 14.09 35.29 6.36
N SER A 13 12.83 35.33 5.92
CA SER A 13 12.35 34.62 4.74
C SER A 13 12.99 35.12 3.44
N THR A 14 13.11 36.44 3.30
CA THR A 14 13.71 37.08 2.11
C THR A 14 15.22 36.89 2.07
N ALA A 15 15.92 37.03 3.19
CA ALA A 15 17.35 36.72 3.28
C ALA A 15 17.64 35.25 2.93
N THR A 16 16.80 34.33 3.40
CA THR A 16 16.89 32.90 3.07
C THR A 16 16.65 32.65 1.58
N GLU A 17 15.64 33.29 0.98
CA GLU A 17 15.38 33.20 -0.46
C GLU A 17 16.61 33.65 -1.29
N ILE A 18 17.18 34.81 -0.95
CA ILE A 18 18.35 35.37 -1.65
C ILE A 18 19.55 34.44 -1.56
N GLN A 19 19.80 33.88 -0.37
CA GLN A 19 20.89 32.94 -0.16
C GLN A 19 20.71 31.64 -0.97
N LEU A 20 19.49 31.12 -1.07
CA LEU A 20 19.19 29.93 -1.88
C LEU A 20 19.36 30.21 -3.38
N ARG A 21 18.99 31.40 -3.86
CA ARG A 21 19.27 31.82 -5.24
C ARG A 21 20.77 31.92 -5.52
N LYS A 22 21.55 32.46 -4.57
CA LYS A 22 23.02 32.54 -4.66
C LYS A 22 23.67 31.15 -4.73
N GLN A 23 23.07 30.15 -4.09
CA GLN A 23 23.49 28.74 -4.14
C GLN A 23 22.93 27.97 -5.36
N SER A 24 22.28 28.65 -6.32
CA SER A 24 21.58 28.03 -7.47
C SER A 24 20.45 27.05 -7.09
N LYS A 25 19.97 27.06 -5.84
CA LYS A 25 18.84 26.25 -5.36
C LYS A 25 17.51 26.96 -5.66
N ARG A 26 17.23 27.17 -6.95
CA ARG A 26 16.10 27.97 -7.43
C ARG A 26 14.74 27.43 -6.96
N ASP A 27 14.57 26.11 -6.96
CA ASP A 27 13.33 25.47 -6.51
C ASP A 27 13.09 25.70 -5.02
N SER A 28 14.14 25.59 -4.19
CA SER A 28 14.06 25.88 -2.77
C SER A 28 13.71 27.35 -2.50
N ALA A 29 14.30 28.28 -3.26
CA ALA A 29 13.97 29.70 -3.15
C ALA A 29 12.50 29.99 -3.53
N ALA A 30 12.00 29.35 -4.60
CA ALA A 30 10.61 29.48 -5.01
C ALA A 30 9.64 28.97 -3.94
N LEU A 31 9.95 27.83 -3.28
CA LEU A 31 9.15 27.31 -2.17
C LEU A 31 9.11 28.25 -0.97
N ILE A 32 10.25 28.84 -0.59
CA ILE A 32 10.31 29.80 0.53
C ILE A 32 9.48 31.05 0.21
N LYS A 33 9.58 31.59 -1.00
CA LYS A 33 8.77 32.72 -1.47
C LYS A 33 7.28 32.40 -1.48
N GLU A 34 6.92 31.20 -1.92
CA GLU A 34 5.54 30.76 -1.97
C GLU A 34 4.96 30.57 -0.56
N LEU A 35 5.75 30.05 0.37
CA LEU A 35 5.38 29.90 1.78
C LEU A 35 5.28 31.24 2.51
N SER A 36 6.17 32.20 2.21
CA SER A 36 6.13 33.54 2.81
C SER A 36 4.99 34.41 2.27
N ALA A 37 4.61 34.23 1.01
CA ALA A 37 3.51 34.96 0.37
C ALA A 37 2.12 34.34 0.58
N ALA A 38 2.01 33.20 1.28
CA ALA A 38 0.79 32.41 1.35
C ALA A 38 0.03 32.51 2.67
N PHE A 39 -1.28 32.26 2.58
CA PHE A 39 -2.15 32.03 3.72
C PHE A 39 -1.64 30.86 4.60
N PRO A 40 -1.85 30.92 5.94
CA PRO A 40 -1.30 29.97 6.91
C PRO A 40 -1.57 28.48 6.60
N ASN A 41 -2.58 28.19 5.78
CA ASN A 41 -2.97 26.83 5.42
C ASN A 41 -2.24 26.25 4.20
N ARG A 42 -1.48 27.02 3.40
CA ARG A 42 -0.85 26.50 2.16
C ARG A 42 0.19 25.42 2.44
N GLY A 43 0.96 25.56 3.54
CA GLY A 43 1.88 24.52 4.01
C GLY A 43 1.17 23.20 4.32
N THR A 44 -0.04 23.26 4.88
CA THR A 44 -0.85 22.06 5.15
C THR A 44 -1.36 21.40 3.87
N THR A 45 -1.75 22.20 2.87
CA THR A 45 -2.17 21.72 1.55
C THR A 45 -1.02 21.02 0.83
N ILE A 46 0.17 21.62 0.82
CA ILE A 46 1.39 21.03 0.22
C ILE A 46 1.74 19.71 0.92
N LYS A 47 1.69 19.68 2.27
CA LYS A 47 1.93 18.46 3.05
C LYS A 47 0.90 17.38 2.71
N LYS A 48 -0.39 17.73 2.65
CA LYS A 48 -1.48 16.79 2.34
C LYS A 48 -1.35 16.23 0.93
N ALA A 49 -1.09 17.08 -0.06
CA ALA A 49 -0.86 16.66 -1.44
C ALA A 49 0.34 15.71 -1.54
N ARG A 50 1.47 16.06 -0.90
CA ARG A 50 2.65 15.18 -0.86
C ARG A 50 2.34 13.85 -0.19
N MET A 51 1.60 13.85 0.92
CA MET A 51 1.21 12.62 1.60
C MET A 51 0.28 11.75 0.75
N SER A 52 -0.69 12.34 0.03
CA SER A 52 -1.53 11.58 -0.90
C SER A 52 -0.75 11.03 -2.09
N PHE A 53 0.28 11.73 -2.57
CA PHE A 53 1.19 11.21 -3.60
C PHE A 53 2.10 10.08 -3.09
N LEU A 54 2.47 10.11 -1.81
CA LEU A 54 3.30 9.07 -1.17
C LEU A 54 2.48 7.89 -0.64
N GLN A 55 1.14 7.97 -0.64
CA GLN A 55 0.31 6.81 -0.32
C GLN A 55 0.53 5.75 -1.40
N LYS A 56 1.30 4.73 -1.02
CA LYS A 56 1.52 3.55 -1.83
C LYS A 56 0.15 2.92 -2.10
N PRO A 57 -0.21 2.63 -3.36
CA PRO A 57 -1.49 1.99 -3.66
C PRO A 57 -1.59 0.70 -2.85
N ALA A 58 -2.73 0.52 -2.18
CA ALA A 58 -2.97 -0.62 -1.32
C ALA A 58 -2.80 -1.91 -2.14
N THR A 59 -1.86 -2.75 -1.73
CA THR A 59 -1.71 -4.10 -2.28
C THR A 59 -2.88 -4.93 -1.76
N LEU A 60 -3.58 -5.65 -2.64
CA LEU A 60 -4.60 -6.62 -2.24
C LEU A 60 -4.01 -7.64 -1.28
N SER A 61 -4.80 -8.04 -0.29
CA SER A 61 -4.44 -9.19 0.53
C SER A 61 -4.38 -10.48 -0.32
N PRO A 62 -3.57 -11.47 0.09
CA PRO A 62 -3.56 -12.78 -0.54
C PRO A 62 -4.95 -13.42 -0.63
N GLU A 63 -5.78 -13.24 0.40
CA GLU A 63 -7.14 -13.77 0.50
C GLU A 63 -8.09 -13.09 -0.50
N GLN A 64 -8.07 -11.74 -0.56
CA GLN A 64 -8.84 -11.00 -1.57
C GLN A 64 -8.42 -11.37 -2.99
N THR A 65 -7.13 -11.63 -3.21
CA THR A 65 -6.62 -12.07 -4.50
C THR A 65 -7.05 -13.49 -4.84
N LEU A 66 -7.06 -14.40 -3.86
CA LEU A 66 -7.57 -15.75 -4.04
C LEU A 66 -9.06 -15.73 -4.41
N VAL A 67 -9.85 -14.91 -3.71
CA VAL A 67 -11.25 -14.62 -4.02
C VAL A 67 -11.38 -14.14 -5.46
N LEU A 68 -10.62 -13.11 -5.86
CA LEU A 68 -10.61 -12.58 -7.22
C LEU A 68 -10.32 -13.69 -8.25
N MET A 69 -9.29 -14.51 -8.03
CA MET A 69 -8.94 -15.61 -8.93
C MET A 69 -10.06 -16.64 -9.05
N VAL A 70 -10.67 -17.05 -7.94
CA VAL A 70 -11.75 -18.06 -7.93
C VAL A 70 -13.01 -17.53 -8.58
N TYR A 71 -13.48 -16.34 -8.19
CA TYR A 71 -14.71 -15.73 -8.72
C TYR A 71 -14.64 -15.48 -10.23
N ASN A 72 -13.44 -15.17 -10.75
CA ASN A 72 -13.24 -14.90 -12.18
C ASN A 72 -12.69 -16.11 -12.95
N GLY A 73 -12.53 -17.27 -12.31
CA GLY A 73 -12.00 -18.47 -12.96
C GLY A 73 -10.59 -18.30 -13.53
N LEU A 74 -9.76 -17.44 -12.93
CA LEU A 74 -8.42 -17.15 -13.42
C LEU A 74 -7.46 -18.30 -13.17
N SER A 75 -6.77 -18.73 -14.22
CA SER A 75 -5.64 -19.63 -14.09
C SER A 75 -4.44 -18.91 -13.45
N THR A 76 -3.49 -19.69 -12.92
CA THR A 76 -2.23 -19.14 -12.37
C THR A 76 -1.46 -18.32 -13.41
N SER A 77 -1.43 -18.76 -14.67
CA SER A 77 -0.73 -18.05 -15.74
C SER A 77 -1.43 -16.75 -16.14
N GLN A 78 -2.77 -16.73 -16.16
CA GLN A 78 -3.54 -15.51 -16.40
C GLN A 78 -3.29 -14.49 -15.28
N TYR A 79 -3.36 -14.92 -14.03
CA TYR A 79 -3.06 -14.07 -12.88
C TYR A 79 -1.64 -13.48 -12.96
N GLN A 80 -0.64 -14.30 -13.28
CA GLN A 80 0.74 -13.84 -13.42
C GLN A 80 0.88 -12.79 -14.52
N ARG A 81 0.22 -12.96 -15.67
CA ARG A 81 0.22 -11.96 -16.75
C ARG A 81 -0.44 -10.65 -16.34
N ILE A 82 -1.56 -10.71 -15.62
CA ILE A 82 -2.25 -9.52 -15.10
C ILE A 82 -1.33 -8.77 -14.12
N ARG A 83 -0.69 -9.50 -13.22
CA ARG A 83 0.26 -8.96 -12.25
C ARG A 83 1.47 -8.32 -12.93
N GLU A 84 2.09 -9.00 -13.88
CA GLU A 84 3.23 -8.50 -14.65
C GLU A 84 2.86 -7.22 -15.41
N LYS A 85 1.67 -7.19 -16.04
CA LYS A 85 1.19 -5.99 -16.72
C LYS A 85 1.01 -4.81 -15.75
N ALA A 86 0.52 -5.05 -14.53
CA ALA A 86 0.41 -4.03 -13.49
C ALA A 86 1.79 -3.56 -13.00
N GLU A 87 2.74 -4.47 -12.81
CA GLU A 87 4.12 -4.13 -12.42
C GLU A 87 4.82 -3.27 -13.47
N ASN A 88 4.62 -3.57 -14.75
CA ASN A 88 5.12 -2.75 -15.86
C ASN A 88 4.56 -1.32 -15.87
N LEU A 89 3.41 -1.09 -15.23
CA LEU A 89 2.81 0.22 -15.01
C LEU A 89 3.18 0.82 -13.65
N ASN A 90 4.22 0.30 -12.98
CA ASN A 90 4.63 0.64 -11.61
C ASN A 90 3.52 0.47 -10.56
N CYS A 91 2.54 -0.38 -10.84
CA CYS A 91 1.42 -0.67 -9.93
C CYS A 91 1.66 -1.98 -9.17
N LYS A 92 1.97 -1.88 -7.88
CA LYS A 92 2.20 -3.03 -6.98
C LYS A 92 0.93 -3.46 -6.23
N MET A 93 -0.20 -3.50 -6.95
CA MET A 93 -1.51 -3.79 -6.37
C MET A 93 -1.73 -5.29 -6.13
N TYR A 94 -1.16 -6.16 -6.96
CA TYR A 94 -1.35 -7.62 -6.84
C TYR A 94 -0.19 -8.29 -6.08
N PRO A 95 -0.48 -9.14 -5.07
CA PRO A 95 0.54 -9.85 -4.31
C PRO A 95 1.27 -10.91 -5.16
N LEU A 96 2.41 -11.40 -4.65
CA LEU A 96 3.10 -12.52 -5.28
C LEU A 96 2.26 -13.80 -5.20
N TYR A 97 2.29 -14.62 -6.26
CA TYR A 97 1.48 -15.85 -6.32
C TYR A 97 1.77 -16.83 -5.17
N HIS A 98 3.00 -16.90 -4.65
CA HIS A 98 3.31 -17.79 -3.53
C HIS A 98 2.47 -17.45 -2.28
N LYS A 99 2.18 -16.17 -2.03
CA LYS A 99 1.30 -15.74 -0.93
C LYS A 99 -0.15 -16.14 -1.16
N VAL A 100 -0.63 -16.03 -2.40
CA VAL A 100 -1.97 -16.51 -2.77
C VAL A 100 -2.06 -18.03 -2.63
N LYS A 101 -0.98 -18.75 -2.96
CA LYS A 101 -0.88 -20.20 -2.77
C LYS A 101 -0.91 -20.58 -1.28
N GLU A 102 -0.18 -19.87 -0.42
CA GLU A 102 -0.23 -20.04 1.04
C GLU A 102 -1.66 -19.82 1.56
N ALA A 103 -2.32 -18.72 1.16
CA ALA A 103 -3.71 -18.46 1.54
C ALA A 103 -4.68 -19.56 1.07
N LYS A 104 -4.45 -20.09 -0.14
CA LYS A 104 -5.22 -21.23 -0.68
C LYS A 104 -5.00 -22.50 0.13
N GLN A 105 -3.78 -22.75 0.59
CA GLN A 105 -3.47 -23.90 1.43
C GLN A 105 -4.21 -23.86 2.77
N LEU A 106 -4.32 -22.67 3.38
CA LEU A 106 -5.08 -22.47 4.62
C LEU A 106 -6.58 -22.73 4.46
N CYS A 107 -7.11 -22.77 3.24
CA CYS A 107 -8.51 -23.11 2.96
C CYS A 107 -8.76 -24.63 2.90
N TYR A 108 -7.72 -25.47 2.92
CA TYR A 108 -7.90 -26.92 2.92
C TYR A 108 -7.90 -27.46 4.36
N PRO A 109 -8.79 -28.41 4.67
CA PRO A 109 -8.78 -29.09 5.95
C PRO A 109 -7.54 -29.99 6.08
N HIS A 110 -7.09 -30.18 7.32
CA HIS A 110 -6.02 -31.10 7.64
C HIS A 110 -6.54 -32.55 7.58
N SER A 111 -5.64 -33.52 7.36
CA SER A 111 -5.94 -34.97 7.45
C SER A 111 -6.84 -35.54 6.35
N ILE A 112 -6.61 -35.14 5.10
CA ILE A 112 -7.16 -35.84 3.93
C ILE A 112 -6.30 -37.07 3.66
N SER A 113 -6.89 -38.26 3.65
CA SER A 113 -6.23 -39.49 3.19
C SER A 113 -6.48 -39.69 1.71
N LEU A 114 -5.40 -39.70 0.93
CA LEU A 114 -5.44 -39.91 -0.51
C LEU A 114 -4.94 -41.31 -0.82
N THR A 115 -5.75 -42.08 -1.55
CA THR A 115 -5.36 -43.33 -2.21
C THR A 115 -5.36 -43.11 -3.73
N GLU A 116 -4.92 -44.10 -4.51
CA GLU A 116 -4.95 -44.00 -5.98
C GLU A 116 -6.38 -43.86 -6.53
N THR A 117 -7.38 -44.34 -5.78
CA THR A 117 -8.78 -44.44 -6.23
C THR A 117 -9.75 -43.63 -5.39
N SER A 118 -9.36 -43.15 -4.21
CA SER A 118 -10.23 -42.40 -3.30
C SER A 118 -9.51 -41.24 -2.61
N ALA A 119 -10.30 -40.25 -2.22
CA ALA A 119 -9.90 -39.20 -1.29
C ALA A 119 -10.91 -39.20 -0.15
N GLU A 120 -10.44 -39.40 1.06
CA GLU A 120 -11.28 -39.56 2.25
C GLU A 120 -10.93 -38.52 3.30
N ILE A 121 -11.97 -38.03 3.97
CA ILE A 121 -11.86 -37.11 5.10
C ILE A 121 -12.96 -37.42 6.10
N THR A 122 -12.65 -37.33 7.39
CA THR A 122 -13.66 -37.48 8.43
C THR A 122 -14.59 -36.26 8.43
N LEU A 123 -15.90 -36.50 8.44
CA LEU A 123 -16.92 -35.44 8.43
C LEU A 123 -16.70 -34.41 9.55
N ARG A 124 -16.34 -34.86 10.76
CA ARG A 124 -16.00 -34.00 11.89
C ARG A 124 -14.88 -33.01 11.55
N THR A 125 -13.76 -33.51 11.02
CA THR A 125 -12.61 -32.68 10.62
C THR A 125 -12.99 -31.64 9.58
N LEU A 126 -13.84 -32.02 8.62
CA LEU A 126 -14.34 -31.08 7.61
C LEU A 126 -15.22 -30.00 8.24
N VAL A 127 -16.17 -30.38 9.09
CA VAL A 127 -17.07 -29.41 9.77
C VAL A 127 -16.28 -28.47 10.67
N ASP A 128 -15.40 -28.99 11.52
CA ASP A 128 -14.60 -28.19 12.47
C ASP A 128 -13.70 -27.18 11.73
N HIS A 129 -13.11 -27.60 10.60
CA HIS A 129 -12.30 -26.71 9.76
C HIS A 129 -13.14 -25.57 9.16
N ASN A 130 -14.32 -25.87 8.63
CA ASN A 130 -15.22 -24.85 8.08
C ASN A 130 -15.72 -23.88 9.16
N VAL A 131 -16.11 -24.38 10.34
CA VAL A 131 -16.54 -23.54 11.47
C VAL A 131 -15.41 -22.61 11.89
N SER A 132 -14.19 -23.13 12.07
CA SER A 132 -13.01 -22.33 12.40
C SER A 132 -12.76 -21.22 11.38
N ARG A 133 -12.86 -21.53 10.08
CA ARG A 133 -12.71 -20.56 8.99
C ARG A 133 -13.78 -19.48 9.00
N ILE A 134 -15.05 -19.83 9.23
CA ILE A 134 -16.16 -18.87 9.31
C ILE A 134 -15.97 -17.94 10.51
N CYS A 135 -15.70 -18.51 11.69
CA CYS A 135 -15.45 -17.70 12.89
C CYS A 135 -14.29 -16.73 12.68
N HIS A 136 -13.19 -17.16 12.06
CA HIS A 136 -12.07 -16.28 11.75
C HIS A 136 -12.43 -15.13 10.79
N ILE A 137 -13.42 -15.29 9.92
CA ILE A 137 -13.87 -14.22 9.01
C ILE A 137 -14.71 -13.19 9.76
N GLU A 138 -15.63 -13.63 10.63
CA GLU A 138 -16.55 -12.78 11.39
C GLU A 138 -15.83 -11.89 12.42
N PHE A 139 -14.65 -12.28 12.92
CA PHE A 139 -13.89 -11.47 13.89
C PHE A 139 -12.96 -10.40 13.26
N TYR A 140 -12.90 -10.30 11.92
CA TYR A 140 -12.07 -9.31 11.20
C TYR A 140 -12.89 -8.18 10.52
N TYR A 141 -14.21 -8.17 10.70
CA TYR A 141 -15.12 -7.08 10.33
C TYR A 141 -15.71 -6.41 11.58
#